data_AF-A0A3A8ZQC5-F1
#
_entry.id   AF-A0A3A8ZQC5-F1
#
_cell.length_a   1.000
_cell.length_b   1.000
_cell.length_c   1.000
_cell.angle_alpha   90.00
_cell.angle_beta   90.00
_cell.angle_gamma   90.00
#
_symmetry.space_group_name_H-M   'P 1'
#
loop_
_entity.id
_entity.type
_entity.pdbx_description
1 polymer ?
#
loop_
_entity_poly.entity_id
_entity_poly.type
_entity_poly.pdbx_seq_one_letter_code
_entity_poly.pdbx_strand_id
1 'polypeptide(L)'
;MKSKRVILTYTVAECGEYHSLGKYYEGIQTLEKAVELYLQMPTERMHGIPAIGINLHVEGAKRIQDSQVDILSGDEIDVGMIRLMPEFCGNPQVLEALNAIIKRFPEKEVIDY
;
A
#
# COMPACT_ATOMS: atom_id res chain seq x y z
N MET A 1 17.89 1.12 24.50
CA MET A 1 17.71 1.52 23.09
C MET A 1 16.39 2.27 22.99
N LYS A 2 16.36 3.49 22.45
CA LYS A 2 15.08 4.14 22.13
C LYS A 2 14.45 3.36 20.97
N SER A 3 13.22 2.90 21.13
CA SER A 3 12.46 2.33 20.01
C SER A 3 12.35 3.41 18.94
N LYS A 4 12.82 3.13 17.71
CA LYS A 4 12.68 4.09 16.61
C LYS A 4 11.22 4.14 16.19
N ARG A 5 10.68 5.34 15.99
CA ARG A 5 9.29 5.51 15.56
C ARG A 5 9.17 5.11 14.09
N VAL A 6 8.24 4.21 13.80
CA VAL A 6 7.84 3.87 12.43
C VAL A 6 6.60 4.69 12.07
N ILE A 7 6.61 5.29 10.90
CA ILE A 7 5.53 6.10 10.34
C ILE A 7 4.99 5.36 9.12
N LEU A 8 3.72 4.98 9.18
CA LEU A 8 3.00 4.37 8.06
C LEU A 8 2.32 5.47 7.24
N THR A 9 2.50 5.43 5.93
CA THR A 9 1.76 6.24 4.97
C THR A 9 1.27 5.36 3.83
N TYR A 10 0.21 5.77 3.14
CA TYR A 10 -0.31 5.09 1.95
C TYR A 10 0.32 5.64 0.67
N THR A 11 0.32 4.80 -0.35
CA THR A 11 0.67 5.15 -1.72
C THR A 11 -0.50 4.80 -2.64
N VAL A 12 -0.64 5.53 -3.75
CA VAL A 12 -1.60 5.21 -4.80
C VAL A 12 -0.88 5.32 -6.13
N ALA A 13 -0.86 4.22 -6.88
CA ALA A 13 -0.24 4.15 -8.19
C ALA A 13 -1.30 3.93 -9.26
N GLU A 14 -1.13 4.59 -10.39
CA GLU A 14 -1.91 4.32 -11.60
C GLU A 14 -1.46 2.99 -12.26
N CYS A 15 -0.21 2.60 -12.06
CA CYS A 15 0.34 1.31 -12.49
C CYS A 15 1.18 0.73 -11.34
N GLY A 16 0.64 -0.27 -10.63
CA GLY A 16 1.31 -0.94 -9.52
C GLY A 16 2.56 -1.72 -9.94
N GLU A 17 2.57 -2.29 -11.15
CA GLU A 17 3.72 -3.02 -11.68
C GLU A 17 4.94 -2.11 -11.91
N TYR A 18 4.68 -0.89 -12.40
CA TYR A 18 5.70 0.11 -12.67
C TYR A 18 5.16 1.50 -12.34
N HIS A 19 5.39 1.96 -11.11
CA HIS A 19 4.90 3.27 -10.63
C HIS A 19 5.35 4.44 -11.52
N SER A 20 6.45 4.29 -12.28
CA SER A 20 6.97 5.28 -13.23
C SER A 20 6.16 5.43 -14.53
N LEU A 21 5.26 4.47 -14.84
CA LEU A 21 4.45 4.47 -16.06
C LEU A 21 3.09 5.17 -15.90
N GLY A 22 2.86 5.87 -14.78
CA GLY A 22 1.63 6.61 -14.53
C GLY A 22 1.74 7.60 -13.39
N LYS A 23 0.60 8.11 -12.92
CA LYS A 23 0.57 8.93 -11.71
C LYS A 23 0.90 8.10 -10.49
N TYR A 24 1.69 8.69 -9.61
CA TYR A 24 2.08 8.10 -8.34
C TYR A 24 1.93 9.13 -7.22
N TYR A 25 1.20 8.74 -6.18
CA TYR A 25 0.96 9.55 -4.99
C TYR A 25 1.58 8.83 -3.79
N GLU A 26 2.43 9.52 -3.04
CA GLU A 26 3.11 9.00 -1.85
C GLU A 26 2.86 9.90 -0.63
N GLY A 27 3.14 9.38 0.57
CA GLY A 27 3.04 10.14 1.81
C GLY A 27 1.62 10.43 2.27
N ILE A 28 0.62 9.70 1.76
CA ILE A 28 -0.78 9.88 2.10
C ILE A 28 -1.02 9.40 3.53
N GLN A 29 -1.62 10.24 4.38
CA GLN A 29 -1.72 9.97 5.82
C GLN A 29 -2.89 9.08 6.21
N THR A 30 -3.92 8.96 5.37
CA THR A 30 -5.16 8.23 5.71
C THR A 30 -5.60 7.31 4.59
N LEU A 31 -6.25 6.21 4.97
CA LEU A 31 -6.80 5.26 4.01
C LEU A 31 -7.90 5.90 3.17
N GLU A 32 -8.73 6.76 3.78
CA GLU A 32 -9.84 7.41 3.07
C GLU A 32 -9.34 8.24 1.89
N LYS A 33 -8.23 8.96 2.07
CA LYS A 33 -7.63 9.76 1.00
C LYS A 33 -7.00 8.88 -0.08
N ALA A 34 -6.36 7.77 0.31
CA ALA A 34 -5.81 6.81 -0.65
C ALA A 34 -6.92 6.17 -1.49
N VAL A 35 -8.03 5.78 -0.86
CA VAL A 35 -9.21 5.23 -1.54
C VAL A 35 -9.84 6.24 -2.49
N GLU A 36 -9.98 7.50 -2.08
CA GLU A 36 -10.49 8.56 -2.96
C GLU A 36 -9.64 8.70 -4.23
N LEU A 37 -8.31 8.73 -4.08
CA LEU A 37 -7.39 8.81 -5.21
C LEU A 37 -7.46 7.56 -6.09
N TYR A 38 -7.52 6.37 -5.50
CA TYR A 38 -7.62 5.10 -6.21
C TYR A 38 -8.89 5.01 -7.06
N LEU A 39 -10.05 5.39 -6.49
CA LEU A 39 -11.34 5.36 -7.20
C LEU A 39 -11.44 6.41 -8.33
N GLN A 40 -10.58 7.43 -8.33
CA GLN A 40 -10.46 8.41 -9.42
C GLN A 40 -9.54 7.93 -10.54
N MET A 41 -8.85 6.81 -10.38
CA MET A 41 -7.97 6.27 -11.43
C MET A 41 -8.80 5.75 -12.61
N PRO A 42 -8.37 6.04 -13.85
CA PRO A 42 -9.08 5.57 -15.02
C PRO A 42 -8.93 4.04 -15.13
N THR A 43 -10.02 3.30 -14.97
CA THR A 43 -10.06 1.83 -15.12
C THR A 43 -9.89 1.38 -16.59
N GLU A 44 -10.06 2.29 -17.54
CA GLU A 44 -10.03 2.01 -18.99
C GLU A 44 -8.64 2.16 -19.64
N ARG A 45 -7.59 2.49 -18.88
CA ARG A 45 -6.25 2.60 -19.46
C ARG A 45 -5.65 1.22 -19.72
N MET A 46 -5.31 0.97 -20.98
CA MET A 46 -4.88 -0.33 -21.53
C MET A 46 -3.62 -0.94 -20.87
N HIS A 47 -2.86 -0.20 -20.05
CA HIS A 47 -1.48 -0.56 -19.67
C HIS A 47 -1.09 -0.33 -18.20
N GLY A 48 -2.04 -0.08 -17.30
CA GLY A 48 -1.73 0.11 -15.88
C GLY A 48 -2.79 -0.47 -14.97
N ILE A 49 -2.37 -1.32 -14.04
CA ILE A 49 -3.23 -1.84 -12.97
C ILE A 49 -3.13 -0.87 -11.79
N PRO A 50 -4.20 -0.15 -11.41
CA PRO A 50 -4.16 0.75 -10.28
C PRO A 50 -3.89 -0.01 -8.99
N ALA A 51 -3.14 0.61 -8.08
CA ALA A 51 -2.78 0.00 -6.80
C ALA A 51 -2.87 0.96 -5.62
N ILE A 52 -3.17 0.41 -4.44
CA ILE A 52 -2.97 1.04 -3.14
C ILE A 52 -1.87 0.28 -2.41
N GLY A 53 -0.83 1.00 -1.98
CA GLY A 53 0.26 0.45 -1.19
C GLY A 53 0.44 1.13 0.15
N ILE A 54 1.42 0.62 0.90
CA ILE A 54 1.87 1.19 2.16
C ILE A 54 3.38 1.41 2.12
N ASN A 55 3.81 2.48 2.76
CA ASN A 55 5.21 2.84 2.95
C ASN A 55 5.50 2.97 4.46
N LEU A 56 6.56 2.31 4.92
CA LEU A 56 7.05 2.37 6.29
C LEU A 56 8.33 3.19 6.33
N HIS A 57 8.25 4.36 6.95
CA HIS A 57 9.40 5.22 7.20
C HIS A 57 9.86 5.10 8.66
N VAL A 58 11.16 4.90 8.87
CA VAL A 58 11.76 4.98 10.20
C VAL A 58 12.24 6.41 10.44
N GLU A 59 11.70 7.07 11.47
CA GLU A 59 12.04 8.47 11.78
C GLU A 59 13.56 8.66 11.91
N GLY A 60 14.11 9.60 11.12
CA GLY A 60 15.54 9.89 11.06
C GLY A 60 16.33 9.03 10.06
N ALA A 61 15.70 8.06 9.38
CA ALA A 61 16.30 7.37 8.24
C ALA A 61 16.19 8.19 6.95
N LYS A 62 16.94 7.82 5.92
CA LYS A 62 16.76 8.38 4.57
C LYS A 62 15.58 7.67 3.91
N ARG A 63 14.77 8.37 3.11
CA ARG A 63 13.64 7.79 2.36
C ARG A 63 13.98 6.57 1.49
N ILE A 64 15.21 6.51 0.97
CA ILE A 64 15.70 5.32 0.22
C ILE A 64 15.78 4.05 1.08
N GLN A 65 15.63 4.16 2.40
CA GLN A 65 15.60 3.04 3.34
C GLN A 65 14.18 2.67 3.75
N ASP A 66 13.16 3.32 3.19
CA ASP A 66 11.77 3.00 3.49
C ASP A 66 11.43 1.65 2.85
N SER A 67 10.61 0.86 3.55
CA SER A 67 10.03 -0.36 3.00
C SER A 67 8.64 -0.02 2.44
N GLN A 68 8.41 -0.37 1.18
CA GLN A 68 7.13 -0.16 0.51
C GLN A 68 6.62 -1.45 -0.12
N VAL A 69 5.30 -1.65 -0.10
CA VAL A 69 4.62 -2.77 -0.76
C VAL A 69 3.24 -2.33 -1.21
N ASP A 70 2.83 -2.78 -2.41
CA ASP A 70 1.47 -2.61 -2.90
C ASP A 70 0.60 -3.73 -2.32
N ILE A 71 -0.54 -3.36 -1.72
CA ILE A 71 -1.45 -4.29 -1.02
C ILE A 71 -2.63 -4.66 -1.90
N LEU A 72 -3.29 -3.65 -2.47
CA LEU A 72 -4.42 -3.82 -3.39
C LEU A 72 -3.90 -3.51 -4.79
N SER A 73 -4.01 -4.45 -5.71
CA SER A 73 -3.62 -4.30 -7.12
C SER A 73 -4.71 -4.89 -7.99
N GLY A 74 -5.38 -4.06 -8.80
CA GLY A 74 -6.45 -4.53 -9.65
C GLY A 74 -7.59 -5.14 -8.84
N ASP A 75 -7.83 -6.45 -9.00
CA ASP A 75 -8.89 -7.19 -8.31
C ASP A 75 -8.42 -7.97 -7.07
N GLU A 76 -7.15 -7.82 -6.69
CA GLU A 76 -6.50 -8.67 -5.68
C GLU A 76 -5.98 -7.84 -4.50
N ILE A 77 -6.14 -8.38 -3.29
CA ILE A 77 -5.52 -7.92 -2.05
C ILE A 77 -4.51 -8.99 -1.62
N ASP A 78 -3.22 -8.68 -1.73
CA ASP A 78 -2.13 -9.61 -1.44
C ASP A 78 -1.77 -9.56 0.06
N VAL A 79 -2.29 -10.52 0.82
CA VAL A 79 -1.93 -10.70 2.24
C VAL A 79 -0.68 -11.58 2.40
N GLY A 80 -0.40 -12.44 1.42
CA GLY A 80 0.73 -13.37 1.44
C GLY A 80 2.07 -12.63 1.46
N MET A 81 2.23 -11.64 0.57
CA MET A 81 3.42 -10.80 0.51
C MET A 81 3.68 -10.05 1.83
N ILE A 82 2.63 -9.55 2.48
CA ILE A 82 2.75 -8.92 3.80
C ILE A 82 3.30 -9.89 4.86
N ARG A 83 2.87 -11.16 4.85
CA ARG A 83 3.33 -12.17 5.81
C ARG A 83 4.81 -12.53 5.62
N LEU A 84 5.29 -12.53 4.38
CA LEU A 84 6.67 -12.87 4.04
C LEU A 84 7.69 -11.81 4.45
N MET A 85 7.24 -10.57 4.72
CA MET A 85 8.11 -9.45 5.04
C MET A 85 8.03 -9.09 6.53
N PRO A 86 9.07 -9.38 7.34
CA PRO A 86 9.05 -9.20 8.79
C PRO A 86 8.75 -7.78 9.27
N GLU A 87 9.18 -6.76 8.52
CA GLU A 87 8.93 -5.35 8.84
C GLU A 87 7.45 -4.97 8.72
N PHE A 88 6.67 -5.74 7.94
CA PHE A 88 5.26 -5.51 7.71
C PHE A 88 4.40 -6.39 8.63
N CYS A 89 4.60 -7.72 8.63
CA CYS A 89 3.76 -8.63 9.42
C CYS A 89 3.91 -8.44 10.94
N GLY A 90 5.07 -7.96 11.40
CA GLY A 90 5.31 -7.64 12.81
C GLY A 90 4.77 -6.27 13.25
N ASN A 91 4.21 -5.45 12.34
CA ASN A 91 3.77 -4.10 12.64
C ASN A 91 2.24 -4.02 12.79
N PRO A 92 1.72 -3.71 14.00
CA PRO A 92 0.28 -3.61 14.24
C PRO A 92 -0.44 -2.59 13.34
N GLN A 93 0.22 -1.50 12.97
CA GLN A 93 -0.38 -0.48 12.08
C GLN A 93 -0.58 -1.02 10.66
N VAL A 94 0.32 -1.89 10.20
CA VAL A 94 0.19 -2.55 8.90
C VAL A 94 -0.98 -3.52 8.90
N LEU A 95 -1.11 -4.33 9.96
CA LEU A 95 -2.23 -5.27 10.10
C LEU A 95 -3.57 -4.54 10.20
N GLU A 96 -3.63 -3.39 10.87
CA GLU A 96 -4.81 -2.53 10.91
C GLU A 96 -5.16 -1.97 9.53
N ALA A 97 -4.17 -1.42 8.82
CA ALA A 97 -4.34 -0.91 7.46
C ALA A 97 -4.82 -1.99 6.49
N LEU A 98 -4.22 -3.19 6.54
CA LEU A 98 -4.60 -4.33 5.72
C LEU A 98 -6.06 -4.75 5.97
N ASN A 99 -6.45 -4.92 7.23
CA ASN A 99 -7.82 -5.24 7.59
C ASN A 99 -8.81 -4.15 7.17
N ALA A 100 -8.41 -2.88 7.25
CA ALA A 100 -9.23 -1.77 6.80
C ALA A 100 -9.41 -1.76 5.27
N ILE A 101 -8.37 -2.08 4.51
CA ILE A 101 -8.44 -2.25 3.04
C ILE A 101 -9.39 -3.40 2.67
N ILE A 102 -9.23 -4.58 3.29
CA ILE A 102 -10.12 -5.73 3.07
C ILE A 102 -11.59 -5.38 3.35
N LYS A 103 -11.86 -4.67 4.45
CA LYS A 103 -13.23 -4.22 4.77
C LYS A 103 -13.77 -3.19 3.78
N ARG A 104 -12.90 -2.37 3.19
CA ARG A 104 -13.28 -1.29 2.28
C ARG A 104 -13.61 -1.80 0.87
N PHE A 105 -12.98 -2.90 0.47
CA PHE A 105 -13.11 -3.53 -0.83
C PHE A 105 -13.48 -5.02 -0.68
N PRO A 106 -14.67 -5.35 -0.15
CA PRO A 106 -15.10 -6.73 0.08
C PRO A 106 -15.29 -7.52 -1.22
N GLU A 107 -15.34 -6.85 -2.37
CA GLU A 107 -15.44 -7.46 -3.70
C GLU A 107 -14.10 -7.97 -4.25
N LYS A 108 -12.97 -7.56 -3.65
CA LYS A 108 -11.63 -7.94 -4.10
C LYS A 108 -11.23 -9.30 -3.55
N GLU A 109 -10.52 -10.08 -4.35
CA GLU A 109 -10.02 -11.39 -3.95
C GLU A 109 -8.87 -11.23 -2.96
N VAL A 110 -8.91 -11.94 -1.83
CA VAL A 110 -7.83 -11.93 -0.84
C VAL A 110 -6.92 -13.12 -1.11
N ILE A 111 -5.66 -12.86 -1.43
CA ILE A 111 -4.68 -13.88 -1.80
C ILE A 111 -3.66 -14.08 -0.67
N ASP A 112 -3.57 -15.30 -0.17
CA ASP A 112 -2.64 -15.75 0.88
C ASP A 112 -1.86 -16.95 0.30
N TYR A 113 -0.61 -16.73 -0.13
CA TYR A 113 0.25 -17.73 -0.79
C TYR A 113 0.93 -18.69 0.19
#